data_AF-A0AB35U734-F1
#
_entry.id   AF-A0AB35U734-F1
#
_cell.length_a   1.000
_cell.length_b   1.000
_cell.length_c   1.000
_cell.angle_alpha   90.00
_cell.angle_beta   90.00
_cell.angle_gamma   90.00
#
_symmetry.space_group_name_H-M   'P 1'
#
loop_
_entity.id
_entity.type
_entity.pdbx_description
1 polymer ?
#
loop_
_entity_poly.entity_id
_entity_poly.type
_entity_poly.pdbx_seq_one_letter_code
_entity_poly.pdbx_strand_id
1 'polypeptide(L)'
;MLKKMPPAQKVFEAFTAIADERVTMGDHEAKVDSSDDAREYTVRWQDEAYASSDPATYWQGYPGYPVIAVLLMQGKLPMDRRIISYMSDIPWHKLNDAHKRDYQAALMDALSDNSHAEEILAYGQKVNEELAKLDITVHRSLNTKRKKHD
;
A
#
# COMPACT_ATOMS: atom_id res chain seq x y z
N MET A 1 6.12 -15.97 -6.73
CA MET A 1 4.74 -15.51 -6.96
C MET A 1 4.14 -15.11 -5.62
N LEU A 2 3.32 -14.06 -5.61
CA LEU A 2 2.69 -13.56 -4.39
C LEU A 2 1.88 -14.67 -3.68
N LYS A 3 2.23 -15.00 -2.44
CA LYS A 3 1.64 -16.14 -1.72
C LYS A 3 0.22 -15.88 -1.21
N LYS A 4 -0.13 -14.61 -0.96
CA LYS A 4 -1.42 -14.20 -0.42
C LYS A 4 -1.74 -12.79 -0.87
N MET A 5 -2.94 -12.60 -1.41
CA MET A 5 -3.44 -11.28 -1.78
C MET A 5 -3.87 -10.49 -0.54
N PRO A 6 -3.60 -9.18 -0.48
CA PRO A 6 -4.21 -8.29 0.50
C PRO A 6 -5.70 -8.07 0.19
N PRO A 7 -6.49 -7.56 1.15
CA PRO A 7 -7.78 -6.95 0.83
C PRO A 7 -7.60 -5.83 -0.21
N ALA A 8 -8.50 -5.75 -1.20
CA ALA A 8 -8.40 -4.76 -2.27
C ALA A 8 -8.32 -3.31 -1.76
N GLN A 9 -8.94 -3.02 -0.60
CA GLN A 9 -8.84 -1.71 0.06
C GLN A 9 -7.39 -1.23 0.26
N LYS A 10 -6.42 -2.14 0.43
CA LYS A 10 -5.01 -1.77 0.63
C LYS A 10 -4.40 -1.01 -0.55
N VAL A 11 -4.94 -1.19 -1.75
CA VAL A 11 -4.58 -0.38 -2.92
C VAL A 11 -5.03 1.07 -2.74
N PHE A 12 -6.26 1.27 -2.26
CA PHE A 12 -6.82 2.61 -2.03
C PHE A 12 -6.17 3.32 -0.84
N GLU A 13 -5.84 2.60 0.23
CA GLU A 13 -5.00 3.13 1.33
C GLU A 13 -3.63 3.60 0.83
N ALA A 14 -3.03 2.86 -0.11
CA ALA A 14 -1.75 3.23 -0.72
C ALA A 14 -1.88 4.46 -1.62
N PHE A 15 -2.99 4.59 -2.36
CA PHE A 15 -3.26 5.80 -3.14
C PHE A 15 -3.33 7.03 -2.24
N THR A 16 -4.09 6.98 -1.14
CA THR A 16 -4.15 8.09 -0.18
C THR A 16 -2.77 8.41 0.39
N ALA A 17 -1.95 7.41 0.73
CA ALA A 17 -0.58 7.66 1.21
C ALA A 17 0.31 8.39 0.19
N ILE A 18 0.14 8.09 -1.10
CA ILE A 18 0.88 8.80 -2.16
C ILE A 18 0.29 10.18 -2.41
N ALA A 19 -1.04 10.32 -2.40
CA ALA A 19 -1.74 11.59 -2.63
C ALA A 19 -1.42 12.61 -1.54
N ASP A 20 -1.27 12.15 -0.29
CA ASP A 20 -0.90 12.97 0.87
C ASP A 20 0.62 13.16 1.01
N GLU A 21 1.41 12.71 0.03
CA GLU A 21 2.89 12.78 0.04
C GLU A 21 3.56 12.10 1.26
N ARG A 22 2.91 11.11 1.86
CA ARG A 22 3.38 10.36 3.06
C ARG A 22 4.41 9.28 2.78
N VAL A 23 5.02 9.27 1.58
CA VAL A 23 5.98 8.23 1.17
C VAL A 23 7.35 8.83 0.90
N THR A 24 8.31 8.52 1.77
CA THR A 24 9.71 8.92 1.61
C THR A 24 10.53 7.73 1.12
N MET A 25 10.96 7.80 -0.15
CA MET A 25 11.77 6.75 -0.78
C MET A 25 13.27 6.90 -0.48
N GLY A 26 13.96 5.79 -0.23
CA GLY A 26 15.41 5.66 -0.25
C GLY A 26 15.87 4.53 -1.19
N ASP A 27 17.14 4.13 -1.11
CA ASP A 27 17.74 3.19 -2.06
C ASP A 27 17.20 1.74 -1.92
N HIS A 28 17.13 1.25 -0.68
CA HIS A 28 16.70 -0.11 -0.34
C HIS A 28 15.65 -0.16 0.78
N GLU A 29 15.17 1.01 1.18
CA GLU A 29 14.10 1.16 2.15
C GLU A 29 13.30 2.43 1.89
N ALA A 30 12.07 2.47 2.40
CA ALA A 30 11.20 3.62 2.37
C ALA A 30 10.46 3.75 3.70
N LYS A 31 10.11 4.99 4.04
CA LYS A 31 9.27 5.35 5.19
C LYS A 31 7.90 5.75 4.68
N VAL A 32 6.85 5.25 5.33
CA VAL A 32 5.46 5.55 5.01
C VAL A 32 4.73 5.95 6.28
N ASP A 33 4.31 7.20 6.36
CA ASP A 33 3.58 7.71 7.53
C ASP A 33 2.12 7.27 7.50
N SER A 34 1.54 7.01 8.67
CA SER A 34 0.11 6.71 8.81
C SER A 34 -0.74 7.95 8.53
N SER A 35 -2.03 7.78 8.23
CA SER A 35 -2.93 8.90 7.93
C SER A 35 -3.15 9.88 9.08
N ASP A 36 -2.76 9.50 10.30
CA ASP A 36 -2.83 10.32 11.52
C ASP A 36 -1.45 10.75 12.04
N ASP A 37 -0.39 10.53 11.25
CA ASP A 37 1.02 10.77 11.59
C ASP A 37 1.48 10.15 12.93
N ALA A 38 0.70 9.24 13.51
CA ALA A 38 0.99 8.62 14.79
C ALA A 38 2.03 7.49 14.65
N ARG A 39 2.23 6.97 13.44
CA ARG A 39 3.12 5.83 13.16
C ARG A 39 3.84 6.04 11.83
N GLU A 40 5.13 5.74 11.85
CA GLU A 40 5.94 5.61 10.63
C GLU A 40 6.20 4.11 10.38
N TYR A 41 5.88 3.64 9.17
CA TYR A 41 6.16 2.27 8.74
C TYR A 41 7.41 2.23 7.88
N THR A 42 8.29 1.26 8.13
CA THR A 42 9.48 1.03 7.31
C THR A 42 9.23 -0.13 6.37
N VAL A 43 9.37 0.11 5.07
CA VAL A 43 9.41 -0.92 4.04
C VAL A 43 10.85 -1.12 3.63
N ARG A 44 11.32 -2.37 3.58
CA ARG A 44 12.65 -2.74 3.08
C ARG A 44 12.53 -3.71 1.94
N TRP A 45 13.43 -3.63 0.98
CA TRP A 45 13.49 -4.57 -0.13
C TRP A 45 14.91 -4.98 -0.47
N GLN A 46 15.01 -6.21 -0.99
CA GLN A 46 16.19 -6.73 -1.68
C GLN A 46 15.69 -7.54 -2.87
N ASP A 47 16.05 -7.11 -4.08
CA ASP A 47 15.52 -7.67 -5.32
C ASP A 47 13.98 -7.67 -5.34
N GLU A 48 13.34 -8.84 -5.46
CA GLU A 48 11.88 -9.02 -5.44
C GLU A 48 11.33 -9.37 -4.05
N ALA A 49 12.16 -9.36 -3.00
CA ALA A 49 11.77 -9.64 -1.63
C ALA A 49 11.53 -8.36 -0.84
N TYR A 50 10.33 -8.22 -0.28
CA TYR A 50 9.89 -7.06 0.51
C TYR A 50 9.58 -7.46 1.95
N ALA A 51 9.80 -6.55 2.89
CA ALA A 51 9.30 -6.64 4.26
C ALA A 51 8.80 -5.28 4.73
N SER A 52 7.84 -5.28 5.66
CA SER A 52 7.37 -4.04 6.28
C SER A 52 7.09 -4.21 7.77
N SER A 53 7.33 -3.15 8.54
CA SER A 53 6.93 -3.06 9.95
C SER A 53 5.41 -2.88 10.14
N ASP A 54 4.66 -2.64 9.07
CA ASP A 54 3.20 -2.59 9.09
C ASP A 54 2.59 -3.93 9.57
N PRO A 55 1.66 -3.92 10.55
CA PRO A 55 1.04 -5.12 11.08
C PRO A 55 0.37 -6.01 10.02
N ALA A 56 -0.20 -5.44 8.95
CA ALA A 56 -0.80 -6.24 7.91
C ALA A 56 0.27 -7.06 7.18
N THR A 57 1.38 -6.42 6.82
CA THR A 57 2.53 -7.12 6.23
C THR A 57 3.17 -8.11 7.20
N TYR A 58 3.50 -7.65 8.40
CA TYR A 58 4.27 -8.39 9.39
C TYR A 58 3.52 -9.64 9.90
N TRP A 59 2.22 -9.54 10.16
CA TRP A 59 1.45 -10.67 10.71
C TRP A 59 0.69 -11.47 9.65
N GLN A 60 0.15 -10.80 8.62
CA GLN A 60 -0.73 -11.48 7.65
C GLN A 60 0.00 -12.09 6.46
N GLY A 61 1.26 -11.68 6.20
CA GLY A 61 2.09 -12.24 5.14
C GLY A 61 1.67 -11.87 3.71
N TYR A 62 0.95 -10.75 3.56
CA TYR A 62 0.60 -10.14 2.28
C TYR A 62 1.15 -8.70 2.23
N PRO A 63 1.26 -8.06 1.07
CA PRO A 63 1.73 -6.67 0.97
C PRO A 63 0.66 -5.73 1.53
N GLY A 64 0.94 -5.11 2.68
CA GLY A 64 0.12 -4.02 3.22
C GLY A 64 0.22 -2.76 2.37
N TYR A 65 -0.58 -1.74 2.71
CA TYR A 65 -0.59 -0.48 1.95
C TYR A 65 0.80 0.17 1.81
N PRO A 66 1.74 0.10 2.80
CA PRO A 66 3.06 0.69 2.62
C PRO A 66 3.86 -0.02 1.53
N VAL A 67 3.78 -1.35 1.46
CA VAL A 67 4.46 -2.12 0.41
C VAL A 67 3.87 -1.79 -0.95
N ILE A 68 2.53 -1.71 -1.06
CA ILE A 68 1.86 -1.34 -2.32
C ILE A 68 2.25 0.07 -2.77
N ALA A 69 2.31 1.04 -1.84
CA ALA A 69 2.74 2.40 -2.13
C ALA A 69 4.18 2.44 -2.67
N VAL A 70 5.09 1.67 -2.08
CA VAL A 70 6.47 1.54 -2.56
C VAL A 70 6.51 0.90 -3.96
N LEU A 71 5.73 -0.14 -4.23
CA LEU A 71 5.68 -0.77 -5.55
C LEU A 71 5.18 0.19 -6.65
N LEU A 72 4.21 1.05 -6.32
CA LEU A 72 3.75 2.13 -7.20
C LEU A 72 4.88 3.15 -7.45
N MET A 73 5.55 3.61 -6.38
CA MET A 73 6.64 4.59 -6.47
C MET A 73 7.87 4.05 -7.20
N GLN A 74 8.11 2.74 -7.17
CA GLN A 74 9.16 2.06 -7.94
C GLN A 74 8.80 1.83 -9.41
N GLY A 75 7.56 2.11 -9.82
CA GLY A 75 7.07 1.85 -11.17
C GLY A 75 6.82 0.36 -11.47
N LYS A 76 6.79 -0.50 -10.44
CA LYS A 76 6.42 -1.92 -10.58
C LYS A 76 4.92 -2.13 -10.74
N LEU A 77 4.12 -1.15 -10.30
CA LEU A 77 2.67 -1.09 -10.53
C LEU A 77 2.34 0.15 -11.34
N PRO A 78 1.25 0.14 -12.14
CA PRO A 78 0.85 1.32 -12.89
C PRO A 78 0.46 2.44 -11.94
N MET A 79 0.91 3.66 -12.24
CA MET A 79 0.70 4.84 -11.39
C MET A 79 0.18 6.02 -12.22
N ASP A 80 -1.13 6.26 -12.17
CA ASP A 80 -1.78 7.47 -12.68
C ASP A 80 -1.91 8.48 -11.54
N ARG A 81 -0.99 9.46 -11.51
CA ARG A 81 -0.95 10.50 -10.48
C ARG A 81 -2.23 11.33 -10.42
N ARG A 82 -2.93 11.52 -11.55
CA ARG A 82 -4.18 12.29 -11.57
C ARG A 82 -5.26 11.52 -10.81
N ILE A 83 -5.45 10.23 -11.09
CA ILE A 83 -6.45 9.42 -10.39
C ILE A 83 -6.11 9.29 -8.90
N ILE A 84 -4.83 9.08 -8.57
CA ILE A 84 -4.36 9.01 -7.18
C ILE A 84 -4.64 10.33 -6.44
N SER A 85 -4.48 11.49 -7.11
CA SER A 85 -4.72 12.79 -6.47
C SER A 85 -6.17 12.99 -5.98
N TYR A 86 -7.13 12.24 -6.53
CA TYR A 86 -8.53 12.29 -6.07
C TYR A 86 -8.76 11.57 -4.73
N MET A 87 -7.73 10.92 -4.17
CA MET A 87 -7.79 10.08 -2.97
C MET A 87 -7.11 10.70 -1.74
N SER A 88 -6.81 12.00 -1.77
CA SER A 88 -6.19 12.72 -0.65
C SER A 88 -7.13 12.84 0.56
N ASP A 89 -6.56 12.91 1.76
CA ASP A 89 -7.26 13.21 3.02
C ASP A 89 -8.40 12.24 3.39
N ILE A 90 -8.24 10.94 3.09
CA ILE A 90 -9.22 9.91 3.46
C ILE A 90 -8.87 9.29 4.83
N PRO A 91 -9.73 9.41 5.86
CA PRO A 91 -9.46 8.92 7.22
C PRO A 91 -9.76 7.42 7.37
N TRP A 92 -8.97 6.58 6.69
CA TRP A 92 -9.20 5.13 6.62
C TRP A 92 -9.38 4.42 7.97
N HIS A 93 -8.64 4.83 9.01
CA HIS A 93 -8.78 4.23 10.33
C HIS A 93 -10.19 4.43 10.91
N LYS A 94 -10.72 5.67 10.82
CA LYS A 94 -12.06 6.00 11.30
C LYS A 94 -13.13 5.27 10.50
N LEU A 95 -13.00 5.22 9.18
CA LEU A 95 -13.93 4.53 8.29
C LEU A 95 -13.96 3.02 8.58
N ASN A 96 -12.79 2.39 8.69
CA ASN A 96 -12.69 0.96 8.95
C ASN A 96 -13.28 0.58 10.31
N ASP A 97 -13.10 1.42 11.33
CA ASP A 97 -13.68 1.20 12.65
C ASP A 97 -15.21 1.38 12.64
N ALA A 98 -15.72 2.42 11.97
CA ALA A 98 -17.16 2.69 11.82
C ALA A 98 -17.89 1.53 11.10
N HIS A 99 -17.27 0.99 10.06
CA HIS A 99 -17.82 -0.13 9.27
C HIS A 99 -17.43 -1.52 9.80
N LYS A 100 -16.87 -1.61 11.02
CA LYS A 100 -16.49 -2.89 11.66
C LYS A 100 -15.61 -3.78 10.77
N ARG A 101 -14.69 -3.16 10.02
CA ARG A 101 -13.81 -3.82 9.03
C ARG A 101 -14.53 -4.41 7.81
N ASP A 102 -15.75 -3.98 7.53
CA ASP A 102 -16.32 -4.11 6.19
C ASP A 102 -15.61 -3.11 5.27
N TYR A 103 -14.53 -3.60 4.67
CA TYR A 103 -13.65 -2.82 3.81
C TYR A 103 -14.33 -2.31 2.54
N GLN A 104 -15.33 -3.03 2.04
CA GLN A 104 -16.09 -2.59 0.87
C GLN A 104 -17.02 -1.44 1.26
N ALA A 105 -17.75 -1.57 2.37
CA ALA A 105 -18.60 -0.49 2.88
C ALA A 105 -17.77 0.77 3.20
N ALA A 106 -16.63 0.61 3.86
CA ALA A 106 -15.70 1.71 4.15
C ALA A 106 -15.17 2.41 2.89
N LEU A 107 -14.88 1.64 1.83
CA LEU A 107 -14.46 2.20 0.54
C LEU A 107 -15.59 2.97 -0.16
N MET A 108 -16.81 2.44 -0.14
CA MET A 108 -17.96 3.16 -0.72
C MET A 108 -18.25 4.46 0.05
N ASP A 109 -18.13 4.43 1.38
CA ASP A 109 -18.29 5.61 2.22
C ASP A 109 -17.21 6.66 1.94
N ALA A 110 -15.94 6.23 1.82
CA ALA A 110 -14.81 7.10 1.44
C ALA A 110 -15.00 7.81 0.09
N LEU A 111 -15.74 7.18 -0.83
CA LEU A 111 -15.94 7.68 -2.20
C LEU A 111 -17.32 8.30 -2.42
N SER A 112 -18.18 8.34 -1.39
CA SER A 112 -19.60 8.73 -1.52
C SER A 112 -19.80 10.11 -2.15
N ASP A 113 -18.97 11.08 -1.78
CA ASP A 113 -19.00 12.46 -2.31
C ASP A 113 -17.91 12.71 -3.37
N ASN A 114 -17.20 11.68 -3.82
CA ASN A 114 -16.11 11.82 -4.78
C ASN A 114 -16.62 11.73 -6.23
N SER A 115 -16.57 12.85 -6.96
CA SER A 115 -17.03 12.90 -8.36
C SER A 115 -16.27 11.97 -9.33
N HIS A 116 -15.13 11.41 -8.90
CA HIS A 116 -14.31 10.47 -9.66
C HIS A 116 -14.42 9.02 -9.14
N ALA A 117 -15.40 8.70 -8.29
CA ALA A 117 -15.52 7.39 -7.64
C ALA A 117 -15.44 6.20 -8.61
N GLU A 118 -16.17 6.24 -9.73
CA GLU A 118 -16.15 5.15 -10.72
C GLU A 118 -14.76 4.95 -11.35
N GLU A 119 -14.08 6.05 -11.67
CA GLU A 119 -12.73 6.03 -12.24
C GLU A 119 -11.70 5.50 -11.24
N ILE A 120 -11.79 5.93 -9.98
CA ILE A 120 -10.95 5.46 -8.87
C ILE A 120 -11.14 3.96 -8.68
N LEU A 121 -12.38 3.47 -8.66
CA LEU A 121 -12.68 2.05 -8.46
C LEU A 121 -12.16 1.18 -9.59
N ALA A 122 -12.39 1.58 -10.84
CA ALA A 122 -11.88 0.87 -12.00
C ALA A 122 -10.34 0.83 -12.01
N TYR A 123 -9.71 1.96 -11.66
CA TYR A 123 -8.25 2.04 -11.58
C TYR A 123 -7.66 1.20 -10.44
N GLY A 124 -8.27 1.26 -9.25
CA GLY A 124 -7.88 0.45 -8.11
C GLY A 124 -8.00 -1.05 -8.39
N GLN A 125 -9.05 -1.47 -9.09
CA GLN A 125 -9.21 -2.86 -9.55
C GLN A 125 -8.07 -3.25 -10.51
N LYS A 126 -7.75 -2.41 -11.51
CA LYS A 126 -6.64 -2.65 -12.42
C LYS A 126 -5.31 -2.81 -11.68
N VAL A 127 -5.01 -1.94 -10.71
CA VAL A 127 -3.78 -2.05 -9.90
C VAL A 127 -3.78 -3.33 -9.08
N ASN A 128 -4.92 -3.73 -8.51
CA ASN A 128 -5.04 -4.99 -7.77
C ASN A 128 -4.81 -6.23 -8.64
N GLU A 129 -5.27 -6.20 -9.89
CA GLU A 129 -5.02 -7.25 -10.88
C GLU A 129 -3.54 -7.32 -11.30
N GLU A 130 -2.88 -6.18 -11.50
CA GLU A 130 -1.44 -6.13 -11.77
C GLU A 130 -0.61 -6.60 -10.58
N LEU A 131 -1.01 -6.24 -9.35
CA LEU A 131 -0.38 -6.72 -8.12
C LEU A 131 -0.40 -8.25 -8.02
N ALA A 132 -1.50 -8.90 -8.43
CA ALA A 132 -1.62 -10.35 -8.42
C ALA A 132 -0.66 -11.05 -9.41
N LYS A 133 -0.20 -10.34 -10.44
CA LYS A 133 0.73 -10.86 -11.47
C LYS A 133 2.20 -10.71 -11.07
N LEU A 134 2.50 -9.88 -10.06
CA LEU A 134 3.88 -9.63 -9.64
C LEU A 134 4.53 -10.88 -9.02
N ASP A 135 5.77 -11.13 -9.42
CA ASP A 135 6.61 -12.20 -8.87
C ASP A 135 7.43 -11.71 -7.66
N ILE A 136 6.74 -11.18 -6.65
CA ILE A 136 7.37 -10.72 -5.41
C ILE A 136 7.14 -11.69 -4.25
N THR A 137 7.99 -11.59 -3.24
CA THR A 137 7.79 -12.26 -1.94
C THR A 137 7.72 -11.25 -0.81
N VAL A 138 6.85 -11.53 0.15
CA VAL A 138 6.66 -10.69 1.33
C VAL A 138 7.08 -11.46 2.58
N HIS A 139 7.92 -10.83 3.39
CA HIS A 139 8.51 -11.37 4.61
C HIS A 139 8.18 -10.48 5.81
N ARG A 140 8.27 -11.04 7.02
CA ARG A 140 8.15 -10.27 8.26
C ARG A 140 9.33 -9.33 8.48
N SER A 141 10.52 -9.81 8.13
CA SER A 141 11.77 -9.05 8.15
C SER A 141 12.69 -9.60 7.07
N LEU A 142 13.54 -8.74 6.51
CA LEU A 142 14.66 -9.17 5.68
C LEU A 142 15.85 -9.43 6.59
N ASN A 143 16.36 -10.65 6.59
CA ASN A 143 17.57 -10.99 7.32
C ASN A 143 18.76 -10.44 6.54
N THR A 144 19.23 -9.24 6.89
CA THR A 144 20.44 -8.67 6.29
C THR A 144 21.64 -9.44 6.80
N LYS A 145 21.96 -10.60 6.19
CA LYS A 145 23.33 -11.09 6.24
C LYS A 145 24.15 -10.05 5.48
N ARG A 146 24.81 -9.14 6.20
CA ARG A 146 25.89 -8.31 5.64
C ARG A 146 26.86 -9.27 4.96
N LYS A 147 26.85 -9.33 3.62
CA LYS A 147 27.98 -9.89 2.90
C LYS A 147 29.17 -9.01 3.27
N LYS A 148 30.06 -9.52 4.12
CA LYS A 148 31.42 -9.00 4.18
C LYS A 148 31.96 -9.21 2.78
N HIS A 149 32.22 -8.12 2.06
CA HIS A 149 33.13 -8.19 0.94
C HIS A 149 34.51 -8.39 1.54
N ASP A 150 35.13 -9.52 1.21
CA ASP A 150 36.55 -9.81 1.41
C ASP A 150 37.42 -8.87 0.57
#